data_AF-A0A5J4P6G8-F1
#
_entry.id   AF-A0A5J4P6G8-F1
#
_cell.length_a   1.000
_cell.length_b   1.000
_cell.length_c   1.000
_cell.angle_alpha   90.00
_cell.angle_beta   90.00
_cell.angle_gamma   90.00
#
_symmetry.space_group_name_H-M   'P 1'
#
loop_
_entity.id
_entity.type
_entity.pdbx_description
1 polymer ?
#
loop_
_entity_poly.entity_id
_entity_poly.type
_entity_poly.pdbx_seq_one_letter_code
_entity_poly.pdbx_strand_id
1 'polypeptide(L)' 'KTNHPNIRRIDVESAEEMYAAAIQEYPQTDIGILCAAVADFTLNIISDKKIKREGDAFTLQLKPKREVAKDIVDKLI' A
#
# COMPACT_ATOMS: atom_id res chain seq x y z
N LYS A 1 18.65 0.51 -9.00
CA LYS A 1 17.55 1.47 -9.31
C LYS A 1 17.37 1.49 -10.83
N THR A 2 16.14 1.41 -11.33
CA THR A 2 15.87 1.44 -12.78
C THR A 2 16.15 2.84 -13.32
N ASN A 3 16.97 2.95 -14.36
CA ASN A 3 17.30 4.22 -15.03
C ASN A 3 17.10 4.03 -16.54
N HIS A 4 15.91 4.38 -17.04
CA HIS A 4 15.54 4.31 -18.44
C HIS A 4 14.58 5.46 -18.77
N PRO A 5 14.75 6.18 -19.89
CA PRO A 5 13.96 7.39 -20.19
C PRO A 5 12.45 7.15 -20.28
N ASN A 6 12.03 5.95 -20.68
CA ASN A 6 10.61 5.59 -20.81
C ASN A 6 10.00 4.99 -19.53
N ILE A 7 10.73 4.98 -18.41
CA ILE A 7 10.23 4.42 -17.14
C ILE A 7 10.20 5.54 -16.10
N ARG A 8 8.99 5.99 -15.76
CA ARG A 8 8.76 6.79 -14.56
C ARG A 8 8.48 5.86 -13.39
N ARG A 9 9.30 5.93 -12.36
CA ARG A 9 9.19 5.10 -11.16
C ARG A 9 8.74 5.95 -9.98
N ILE A 10 7.77 5.44 -9.23
CA ILE A 10 7.29 6.00 -7.96
C ILE A 10 7.61 4.96 -6.89
N ASP A 11 8.50 5.30 -5.97
CA ASP A 11 8.84 4.42 -4.85
C ASP A 11 7.81 4.64 -3.73
N VAL A 12 7.23 3.56 -3.21
CA VAL A 12 6.27 3.55 -2.08
C VAL A 12 6.67 2.46 -1.10
N GLU A 13 6.42 2.68 0.18
CA GLU A 13 6.76 1.72 1.25
C GLU A 13 5.50 1.11 1.89
N SER A 14 4.48 1.92 2.11
CA SER A 14 3.25 1.47 2.78
C SER A 14 2.11 1.20 1.81
N ALA A 15 1.16 0.35 2.22
CA ALA A 15 -0.09 0.14 1.47
C ALA A 15 -0.91 1.44 1.31
N GLU A 16 -0.70 2.44 2.20
CA GLU A 16 -1.36 3.74 2.09
C GLU A 16 -0.76 4.59 0.96
N GLU A 17 0.57 4.65 0.90
CA GLU A 17 1.28 5.31 -0.19
C GLU A 17 1.00 4.66 -1.53
N MET A 18 0.94 3.31 -1.57
CA MET A 18 0.54 2.57 -2.77
C MET A 18 -0.87 2.99 -3.22
N TYR A 19 -1.84 3.05 -2.30
CA TYR A 19 -3.19 3.49 -2.62
C TYR A 19 -3.20 4.92 -3.18
N ALA A 20 -2.55 5.87 -2.50
CA ALA A 20 -2.51 7.27 -2.93
C ALA A 20 -1.87 7.44 -4.32
N ALA A 21 -0.71 6.80 -4.54
CA ALA A 21 -0.02 6.86 -5.82
C ALA A 21 -0.83 6.22 -6.95
N ALA A 22 -1.39 5.02 -6.73
CA ALA A 22 -2.14 4.31 -7.76
C ALA A 22 -3.42 5.06 -8.17
N ILE A 23 -4.18 5.59 -7.21
CA ILE A 23 -5.40 6.36 -7.48
C ILE A 23 -5.09 7.67 -8.22
N GLN A 24 -3.94 8.29 -7.96
CA GLN A 24 -3.52 9.51 -8.66
C GLN A 24 -3.09 9.23 -10.11
N GLU A 25 -2.38 8.12 -10.36
CA GLU A 25 -1.76 7.84 -11.66
C GLU A 25 -2.68 7.08 -12.63
N TYR A 26 -3.59 6.24 -12.10
CA TYR A 26 -4.45 5.40 -12.92
C TYR A 26 -5.29 6.17 -13.95
N PRO A 27 -5.92 7.33 -13.64
CA PRO A 27 -6.73 8.07 -14.60
C PRO A 27 -5.99 8.56 -15.85
N GLN A 28 -4.65 8.57 -15.84
CA GLN A 28 -3.80 8.99 -16.96
C GLN A 28 -3.17 7.80 -17.70
N THR A 29 -3.66 6.58 -17.44
CA THR A 29 -3.07 5.34 -17.94
C THR A 29 -4.08 4.57 -18.79
N ASP A 30 -3.65 3.98 -19.91
CA ASP A 30 -4.52 3.14 -20.74
C ASP A 30 -4.72 1.72 -20.15
N ILE A 31 -3.71 1.19 -19.45
CA ILE A 31 -3.69 -0.17 -18.91
C ILE A 31 -3.07 -0.20 -17.50
N GLY A 32 -3.82 -0.72 -16.52
CA GLY A 32 -3.28 -1.01 -15.18
C GLY A 32 -2.93 -2.48 -14.98
N ILE A 33 -1.74 -2.77 -14.47
CA ILE A 33 -1.30 -4.12 -14.08
C ILE A 33 -1.16 -4.18 -12.55
N LEU A 34 -2.17 -4.75 -11.89
CA LEU A 34 -2.30 -4.77 -10.42
C LEU A 34 -1.63 -6.02 -9.81
N CYS A 35 -0.31 -6.17 -9.99
CA CYS A 35 0.44 -7.35 -9.55
C CYS A 35 1.11 -7.24 -8.18
N ALA A 36 1.05 -6.07 -7.54
CA ALA A 36 1.66 -5.86 -6.23
C ALA A 36 0.93 -6.64 -5.13
N ALA A 37 1.68 -7.27 -4.23
CA ALA A 37 1.14 -7.89 -3.03
C ALA A 37 0.85 -6.83 -1.96
N VAL A 38 -0.25 -6.10 -2.11
CA VAL A 38 -0.67 -5.05 -1.17
C VAL A 38 -1.28 -5.69 0.08
N ALA A 39 -0.86 -5.24 1.27
CA ALA A 39 -1.35 -5.79 2.52
C ALA A 39 -2.82 -5.41 2.79
N ASP A 40 -3.64 -6.40 3.15
CA ASP A 40 -5.07 -6.23 3.47
C ASP A 40 -5.32 -5.53 4.82
N PHE A 41 -4.33 -5.58 5.72
CA PHE A 41 -4.43 -5.05 7.08
C PHE A 41 -3.23 -4.19 7.45
N THR A 42 -3.44 -3.30 8.42
CA THR A 42 -2.39 -2.49 9.04
C THR A 42 -2.55 -2.46 10.54
N LEU A 43 -1.51 -2.06 11.27
CA LEU A 43 -1.61 -1.83 12.70
C LEU A 43 -2.77 -0.87 13.03
N ASN A 44 -3.60 -1.25 13.99
CA ASN A 44 -4.63 -0.38 14.51
C ASN A 44 -4.02 0.86 15.16
N ILE A 45 -2.95 0.63 15.95
CA ILE A 45 -2.14 1.66 16.61
C ILE A 45 -0.68 1.42 16.23
N ILE A 46 -0.04 2.42 15.63
CA ILE A 46 1.39 2.40 15.30
C ILE A 46 2.15 2.98 16.50
N SER A 47 3.11 2.23 17.04
CA SER A 47 3.98 2.74 18.11
C SER A 47 5.09 3.61 17.52
N ASP A 48 5.39 4.70 18.22
CA ASP A 48 6.50 5.62 17.93
C ASP A 48 7.88 5.05 18.35
N LYS A 49 7.87 3.94 19.10
CA LYS A 49 9.08 3.33 19.66
C LYS A 49 9.10 1.84 19.38
N LYS A 50 10.31 1.28 19.39
CA LYS A 50 10.49 -0.17 19.33
C LYS A 50 9.81 -0.82 20.53
N ILE A 51 8.81 -1.65 20.27
CA ILE A 51 8.11 -2.43 21.29
C ILE A 51 9.08 -3.48 21.84
N LYS A 52 9.33 -3.44 23.15
CA LYS A 52 10.17 -4.43 23.83
C LYS A 52 9.37 -5.71 24.02
N ARG A 53 10.07 -6.85 24.00
CA ARG A 53 9.46 -8.14 24.34
C ARG A 53 9.14 -8.15 25.83
N GLU A 54 7.88 -8.34 26.16
CA GLU A 54 7.40 -8.48 27.54
C GLU A 54 6.59 -9.77 27.62
N GLY A 55 6.96 -10.67 28.54
CA GLY A 55 6.30 -11.96 28.71
C GLY A 55 6.45 -12.94 27.53
N ASP A 56 5.57 -13.95 27.53
CA ASP A 56 5.64 -15.10 26.61
C ASP A 56 4.77 -14.94 25.36
N ALA A 57 3.80 -14.02 25.36
CA ALA A 57 2.85 -13.81 24.26
C ALA A 57 2.78 -12.34 23.86
N PHE A 58 2.64 -12.09 22.56
CA PHE A 58 2.53 -10.75 21.98
C PHE A 58 1.33 -10.70 21.02
N THR A 59 0.50 -9.68 21.14
CA THR A 59 -0.70 -9.51 20.32
C THR A 59 -0.66 -8.18 19.60
N LEU A 60 -0.84 -8.21 18.27
CA LEU A 60 -1.02 -7.02 17.46
C LEU A 60 -2.49 -6.90 17.06
N GLN A 61 -3.08 -5.75 17.37
CA GLN A 61 -4.39 -5.41 16.84
C GLN A 61 -4.22 -4.79 15.46
N LEU A 62 -4.89 -5.38 14.47
CA LEU A 62 -4.88 -4.90 13.10
C LEU A 62 -6.26 -4.32 12.73
N LYS A 63 -6.25 -3.39 11.79
CA LYS A 63 -7.45 -2.87 11.13
C LYS A 63 -7.35 -3.11 9.62
N PRO A 64 -8.47 -3.36 8.93
CA PRO A 64 -8.47 -3.52 7.48
C PRO A 64 -8.03 -2.23 6.79
N LYS A 65 -7.39 -2.38 5.64
CA LYS A 65 -6.99 -1.29 4.73
C LYS A 65 -8.03 -1.10 3.63
N ARG A 66 -7.91 0.03 2.92
CA ARG A 66 -8.61 0.24 1.65
C ARG A 66 -7.99 -0.67 0.59
N GLU A 67 -8.84 -1.29 -0.22
CA GLU A 67 -8.42 -2.19 -1.29
C GLU A 67 -8.15 -1.39 -2.57
N VAL A 68 -6.88 -1.33 -2.99
CA VAL A 68 -6.44 -0.52 -4.14
C VAL A 68 -7.08 -0.99 -5.44
N ALA A 69 -7.06 -2.30 -5.69
CA ALA A 69 -7.55 -2.90 -6.93
C ALA A 69 -9.05 -2.66 -7.11
N LYS A 70 -9.84 -2.96 -6.08
CA LYS A 70 -11.28 -2.73 -6.07
C LYS A 70 -11.64 -1.27 -6.29
N ASP A 71 -10.98 -0.33 -5.60
CA ASP A 71 -11.29 1.08 -5.77
C ASP A 71 -10.97 1.61 -7.18
N ILE A 72 -9.88 1.12 -7.79
CA ILE A 72 -9.55 1.44 -9.19
C ILE A 72 -10.66 0.94 -10.13
N VAL A 73 -11.08 -0.31 -9.98
CA VAL A 73 -12.08 -0.91 -10.87
C VAL A 73 -13.47 -0.31 -10.66
N ASP A 74 -13.87 -0.05 -9.41
CA ASP A 74 -15.23 0.37 -9.08
C ASP A 74 -15.47 1.88 -9.27
N LYS A 75 -14.42 2.72 -9.17
CA LYS A 75 -14.56 4.18 -9.08
C LYS A 75 -13.92 4.96 -10.22
N LEU A 76 -13.01 4.35 -10.97
CA LEU A 76 -12.23 5.01 -12.01
C LEU A 76 -12.43 4.39 -13.41
N ILE A 77 -13.26 3.35 -13.50
CA ILE A 77 -13.80 2.77 -14.74
C ILE A 77 -15.31 3.03 -14.74
#